data_AF-C5LMN6-F1
#
_entry.id   AF-C5LMN6-F1
#
_cell.length_a   1.000
_cell.length_b   1.000
_cell.length_c   1.000
_cell.angle_alpha   90.00
_cell.angle_beta   90.00
_cell.angle_gamma   90.00
#
_symmetry.space_group_name_H-M   'P 1'
#
loop_
_entity.id
_entity.type
_entity.pdbx_description
1 polymer ?
#
loop_
_entity_poly.entity_id
_entity_poly.type
_entity_poly.pdbx_seq_one_letter_code
_entity_poly.pdbx_strand_id
1 'polypeptide(L)'
;MGSFLQTLLFVAFNKVCTAQYFVWYLALLPLALGQLKPTVSKTWLLALGVLWLSTEGLWLFFAYELEFEGRNTFIELFGASTLFFAAHIAIACTFIANYDWHVSAVNDDHRKGAAPKMKMGNEAKESKKCK
;
A
#
# COMPACT_ATOMS: atom_id res chain seq x y z
N MET A 1 -3.96 5.54 3.65
CA MET A 1 -2.98 5.45 2.54
C MET A 1 -1.71 4.77 3.02
N GLY A 2 -1.13 5.21 4.15
CA GLY A 2 0.05 4.57 4.74
C GLY A 2 -0.06 3.04 4.89
N SER A 3 -1.16 2.53 5.47
CA SER A 3 -1.36 1.08 5.63
C SER A 3 -1.44 0.34 4.29
N PHE A 4 -2.12 0.89 3.28
CA PHE A 4 -2.20 0.28 1.95
C PHE A 4 -0.83 0.24 1.26
N LEU A 5 -0.11 1.37 1.23
CA LEU A 5 1.23 1.43 0.63
C LEU A 5 2.22 0.53 1.35
N GLN A 6 2.17 0.46 2.68
CA GLN A 6 2.99 -0.44 3.46
C GLN A 6 2.70 -1.90 3.10
N THR A 7 1.42 -2.29 3.01
CA THR A 7 1.06 -3.67 2.62
C THR A 7 1.45 -3.97 1.17
N LEU A 8 1.26 -3.04 0.24
CA LEU A 8 1.61 -3.21 -1.17
C LEU A 8 3.13 -3.42 -1.33
N LEU A 9 3.93 -2.56 -0.68
CA LEU A 9 5.39 -2.66 -0.71
C LEU A 9 5.88 -3.90 0.03
N PHE A 10 5.27 -4.25 1.17
CA PHE A 10 5.61 -5.48 1.88
C PHE A 10 5.45 -6.72 0.98
N VAL A 11 4.37 -6.80 0.20
CA VAL A 11 4.17 -7.91 -0.74
C VAL A 11 5.18 -7.86 -1.89
N ALA A 12 5.42 -6.68 -2.47
CA ALA A 12 6.35 -6.52 -3.58
C ALA A 12 7.78 -6.95 -3.22
N PHE A 13 8.23 -6.68 -2.00
CA PHE A 13 9.59 -7.00 -1.54
C PHE A 13 9.69 -8.35 -0.81
N ASN A 14 8.62 -9.13 -0.75
CA ASN A 14 8.67 -10.44 -0.11
C ASN A 14 9.50 -11.43 -0.95
N LYS A 15 10.33 -12.24 -0.28
CA LYS A 15 11.16 -13.28 -0.92
C LYS A 15 10.32 -14.35 -1.61
N VAL A 16 9.15 -14.64 -1.06
CA VAL A 16 8.20 -15.61 -1.61
C VAL A 16 6.96 -14.82 -1.99
N CYS A 17 6.47 -14.98 -3.21
CA CYS A 17 5.19 -14.41 -3.61
C CYS A 17 4.15 -15.53 -3.66
N THR A 18 3.02 -15.35 -2.98
CA THR A 18 1.89 -16.28 -3.02
C THR A 18 0.61 -15.49 -3.32
N ALA A 19 -0.32 -16.12 -4.04
CA ALA A 19 -1.58 -15.46 -4.41
C ALA A 19 -2.40 -14.99 -3.20
N GLN A 20 -2.19 -15.60 -2.03
CA GLN A 20 -2.80 -15.20 -0.77
C GLN A 20 -2.54 -13.73 -0.40
N TYR A 21 -1.37 -13.19 -0.75
CA TYR A 21 -1.01 -11.81 -0.44
C TYR A 21 -1.87 -10.79 -1.18
N PHE A 22 -2.37 -11.13 -2.37
CA PHE A 22 -3.14 -10.22 -3.20
C PHE A 22 -4.48 -9.85 -2.56
N VAL A 23 -5.10 -10.81 -1.88
CA VAL A 23 -6.35 -10.61 -1.14
C VAL A 23 -6.18 -9.55 -0.04
N TRP A 24 -5.01 -9.47 0.59
CA TRP A 24 -4.79 -8.61 1.75
C TRP A 24 -4.83 -7.13 1.41
N TYR A 25 -4.18 -6.69 0.33
CA TYR A 25 -4.22 -5.28 -0.05
C TYR A 25 -5.40 -4.94 -0.95
N LEU A 26 -6.03 -5.89 -1.65
CA LEU A 26 -7.29 -5.66 -2.37
C LEU A 26 -8.42 -5.25 -1.41
N ALA A 27 -8.46 -5.81 -0.20
CA ALA A 27 -9.39 -5.38 0.84
C ALA A 27 -9.18 -3.91 1.27
N LEU A 28 -7.96 -3.41 1.16
CA LEU A 28 -7.59 -2.02 1.50
C LEU A 28 -7.72 -1.06 0.31
N LEU A 29 -7.89 -1.57 -0.91
CA LEU A 29 -8.00 -0.79 -2.14
C LEU A 29 -9.16 0.23 -2.13
N PRO A 30 -10.42 -0.12 -1.79
CA PRO A 30 -11.53 0.85 -1.82
C PRO A 30 -11.29 2.02 -0.86
N LEU A 31 -10.65 1.76 0.29
CA LEU A 31 -10.27 2.79 1.24
C LEU A 31 -9.16 3.69 0.69
N ALA A 32 -8.17 3.12 0.00
CA ALA A 32 -7.08 3.88 -0.61
C ALA A 32 -7.55 4.77 -1.77
N LEU A 33 -8.50 4.29 -2.59
CA LEU A 33 -9.07 5.06 -3.70
C LEU A 33 -9.82 6.31 -3.23
N GLY A 34 -10.47 6.26 -2.07
CA GLY A 34 -11.15 7.43 -1.48
C GLY A 34 -10.21 8.53 -0.98
N GLN A 35 -8.89 8.30 -0.99
CA GLN A 35 -7.86 9.24 -0.51
C GLN A 35 -7.01 9.83 -1.64
N LEU A 36 -7.34 9.50 -2.90
CA LEU A 36 -6.72 10.08 -4.08
C LEU A 36 -7.36 11.43 -4.43
N LYS A 37 -6.60 12.29 -5.13
CA LYS A 37 -7.11 13.56 -5.63
C LYS A 37 -8.36 13.32 -6.50
N PRO A 38 -9.42 14.15 -6.38
CA PRO A 38 -10.64 14.00 -7.19
C PRO A 38 -10.41 14.18 -8.69
N THR A 39 -9.30 14.78 -9.10
CA THR A 39 -8.87 14.96 -10.50
C THR A 39 -8.37 13.68 -11.15
N VAL A 40 -8.11 12.62 -10.38
CA VAL A 40 -7.60 11.35 -10.93
C VAL A 40 -8.66 10.69 -11.82
N SER A 41 -8.27 10.37 -13.06
CA SER A 41 -9.18 9.72 -14.00
C SER A 41 -9.50 8.28 -13.59
N LYS A 42 -10.80 7.94 -13.59
CA LYS A 42 -11.28 6.56 -13.38
C LYS A 42 -10.77 5.60 -14.45
N THR A 43 -10.65 6.05 -15.70
CA THR A 43 -10.13 5.20 -16.79
C THR A 43 -8.66 4.86 -16.57
N TRP A 44 -7.90 5.79 -16.02
CA TRP A 44 -6.51 5.57 -15.69
C TRP A 44 -6.35 4.64 -14.47
N LEU A 45 -7.22 4.75 -13.46
CA LEU A 45 -7.26 3.78 -12.34
C LEU A 45 -7.59 2.37 -12.84
N LEU A 46 -8.55 2.25 -13.77
CA LEU A 46 -8.85 0.97 -14.42
C LEU A 46 -7.65 0.44 -15.20
N ALA A 47 -6.91 1.29 -15.91
CA ALA A 47 -5.71 0.87 -16.63
C ALA A 47 -4.63 0.31 -15.69
N LEU A 48 -4.44 0.91 -14.50
CA LEU A 48 -3.54 0.36 -13.47
C LEU A 48 -4.00 -1.01 -12.95
N GLY A 49 -5.31 -1.17 -12.75
CA GLY A 49 -5.90 -2.45 -12.36
C GLY A 49 -5.69 -3.54 -13.43
N VAL A 50 -5.88 -3.20 -14.70
CA VAL A 50 -5.65 -4.10 -15.84
C VAL A 50 -4.17 -4.47 -15.96
N LEU A 51 -3.27 -3.49 -15.80
CA LEU A 51 -1.82 -3.73 -15.79
C LEU A 51 -1.42 -4.72 -14.69
N TRP A 52 -1.93 -4.52 -13.48
CA TRP A 52 -1.69 -5.41 -12.35
C TRP A 52 -2.20 -6.83 -12.64
N LEU A 53 -3.48 -6.97 -13.03
CA LEU A 53 -4.09 -8.27 -13.34
C LEU A 53 -3.39 -9.01 -14.48
N SER A 54 -2.94 -8.27 -15.50
CA SER A 54 -2.28 -8.86 -16.68
C SER A 54 -0.90 -9.40 -16.32
N THR A 55 -0.13 -8.65 -15.53
CA THR A 55 1.21 -9.05 -15.10
C THR A 55 1.16 -10.17 -14.05
N GLU A 56 0.17 -10.16 -13.16
CA GLU A 56 -0.15 -11.25 -12.25
C GLU A 56 -0.52 -12.53 -13.01
N GLY A 57 -1.46 -12.43 -13.97
CA GLY A 57 -1.91 -13.56 -14.76
C GLY A 57 -0.78 -14.19 -15.58
N LEU A 58 0.10 -13.36 -16.16
CA LEU A 58 1.28 -13.84 -16.88
C LEU A 58 2.26 -14.58 -15.96
N TRP A 59 2.47 -14.05 -14.75
CA TRP A 59 3.32 -14.70 -13.75
C TRP A 59 2.75 -16.04 -13.30
N LEU A 60 1.44 -16.10 -12.99
CA LEU A 60 0.74 -17.32 -12.62
C LEU A 60 0.73 -18.34 -13.75
N PHE A 61 0.60 -17.90 -14.99
CA PHE A 61 0.61 -18.79 -16.16
C PHE A 61 1.94 -19.54 -16.27
N PHE A 62 3.08 -18.84 -16.23
CA PHE A 62 4.39 -19.51 -16.30
C PHE A 62 4.70 -20.35 -15.06
N ALA A 63 4.25 -19.92 -13.88
CA ALA A 63 4.36 -20.72 -12.66
C ALA A 63 3.56 -22.03 -12.77
N TYR A 64 2.36 -21.96 -13.34
CA TYR A 64 1.52 -23.13 -13.60
C TYR A 64 2.19 -24.11 -14.56
N GLU A 65 2.72 -23.61 -15.69
CA GLU A 65 3.41 -24.46 -16.65
C GLU A 65 4.65 -25.14 -16.04
N LEU A 66 5.38 -24.43 -15.17
CA LEU A 66 6.56 -24.96 -14.49
C LEU A 66 6.18 -26.05 -13.48
N GLU A 67 5.16 -25.80 -12.66
CA GLU A 67 4.82 -26.64 -11.51
C GLU A 67 3.94 -27.83 -11.89
N PHE A 68 2.90 -27.62 -12.72
CA PHE A 68 1.91 -28.65 -13.03
C PHE A 68 2.17 -29.36 -14.36
N GLU A 69 2.66 -28.63 -15.36
CA GLU A 69 2.96 -29.21 -16.68
C GLU A 69 4.41 -29.68 -16.83
N GLY A 70 5.30 -29.30 -15.90
CA GLY A 70 6.71 -29.66 -15.93
C GLY A 70 7.49 -29.05 -17.11
N ARG A 71 6.96 -28.00 -17.74
CA ARG A 71 7.66 -27.27 -18.81
C ARG A 71 8.77 -26.42 -18.21
N ASN A 72 9.90 -26.33 -18.90
CA ASN A 72 11.01 -25.49 -18.46
C ASN A 72 10.75 -24.02 -18.84
N THR A 73 10.06 -23.30 -17.97
CA THR A 73 9.71 -21.87 -18.13
C THR A 73 10.47 -20.95 -17.18
N PHE A 74 11.68 -21.34 -16.72
CA PHE A 74 12.42 -20.57 -15.70
C PHE A 74 12.72 -19.13 -16.12
N ILE A 75 13.08 -18.90 -17.40
CA ILE A 75 13.44 -17.56 -17.90
C ILE A 75 12.19 -16.71 -18.08
N GLU A 76 11.12 -17.31 -18.59
CA GLU A 76 9.81 -16.69 -18.76
C GLU A 76 9.22 -16.30 -17.40
N LEU A 77 9.29 -17.19 -16.42
CA LEU A 77 8.84 -16.94 -15.06
C LEU A 77 9.68 -15.82 -14.41
N PHE A 78 10.99 -15.80 -14.62
CA PHE A 78 11.85 -14.71 -14.14
C PHE A 78 11.48 -13.36 -14.78
N GLY A 79 11.26 -13.34 -16.11
CA GLY A 79 10.82 -12.15 -16.83
C GLY A 79 9.45 -11.65 -16.35
N ALA A 80 8.49 -12.57 -16.21
CA ALA A 80 7.17 -12.26 -15.68
C ALA A 80 7.22 -11.78 -14.23
N SER A 81 8.09 -12.37 -13.40
CA SER A 81 8.30 -11.92 -12.00
C SER A 81 8.84 -10.50 -11.96
N THR A 82 9.81 -10.18 -12.82
CA THR A 82 10.40 -8.84 -12.91
C THR A 82 9.36 -7.81 -13.39
N LEU A 83 8.56 -8.16 -14.40
CA LEU A 83 7.50 -7.30 -14.91
C LEU A 83 6.42 -7.06 -13.85
N PHE A 84 6.01 -8.11 -13.14
CA PHE A 84 5.03 -8.03 -12.05
C PHE A 84 5.53 -7.17 -10.89
N PHE A 85 6.80 -7.29 -10.53
CA PHE A 85 7.44 -6.41 -9.55
C PHE A 85 7.46 -4.95 -10.02
N ALA A 86 7.85 -4.69 -11.28
CA ALA A 86 7.84 -3.34 -11.83
C ALA A 86 6.44 -2.72 -11.82
N ALA A 87 5.39 -3.50 -12.13
CA ALA A 87 4.00 -3.05 -12.04
C ALA A 87 3.62 -2.65 -10.61
N HIS A 88 4.02 -3.44 -9.60
CA HIS A 88 3.81 -3.09 -8.18
C HIS A 88 4.45 -1.75 -7.80
N ILE A 89 5.71 -1.55 -8.18
CA ILE A 89 6.42 -0.30 -7.89
C ILE A 89 5.78 0.88 -8.63
N ALA A 90 5.40 0.70 -9.90
CA ALA A 90 4.72 1.73 -10.66
C ALA A 90 3.39 2.14 -10.01
N ILE A 91 2.59 1.18 -9.55
CA ILE A 91 1.34 1.44 -8.83
C ILE A 91 1.62 2.16 -7.51
N ALA A 92 2.62 1.72 -6.73
CA ALA A 92 2.99 2.37 -5.48
C ALA A 92 3.38 3.85 -5.69
N CYS A 93 4.28 4.13 -6.63
CA CYS A 93 4.70 5.49 -6.99
C CYS A 93 3.51 6.34 -7.43
N THR A 94 2.61 5.73 -8.19
CA THR A 94 1.42 6.37 -8.72
C THR A 94 0.44 6.80 -7.63
N PHE A 95 0.20 5.93 -6.64
CA PHE A 95 -0.62 6.26 -5.47
C PHE A 95 0.00 7.37 -4.62
N ILE A 96 1.33 7.37 -4.46
CA ILE A 96 2.06 8.42 -3.73
C ILE A 96 1.92 9.78 -4.44
N ALA A 97 2.11 9.83 -5.76
CA ALA A 97 2.03 11.08 -6.53
C ALA A 97 0.62 11.69 -6.57
N ASN A 98 -0.41 10.85 -6.51
CA ASN A 98 -1.81 11.25 -6.62
C ASN A 98 -2.54 11.33 -5.28
N TYR A 99 -1.81 11.22 -4.18
CA TYR A 99 -2.34 11.35 -2.84
C TYR A 99 -2.89 12.77 -2.57
N ASP A 100 -4.07 12.86 -1.95
CA ASP A 100 -4.64 14.14 -1.53
C ASP A 100 -4.08 14.55 -0.15
N TRP A 101 -3.08 15.43 -0.18
CA TRP A 101 -2.47 15.99 1.02
C TRP A 101 -3.44 16.87 1.83
N HIS A 102 -4.46 17.47 1.21
CA HIS A 102 -5.43 18.30 1.94
C HIS A 102 -6.31 17.48 2.87
N VAL A 103 -6.76 16.30 2.41
CA VAL A 103 -7.50 15.34 3.24
C VAL A 103 -6.68 14.94 4.49
N SER A 104 -5.36 14.85 4.35
CA SER A 104 -4.46 14.51 5.46
C SER A 104 -4.34 15.65 6.46
N ALA A 105 -4.14 16.88 5.97
CA ALA A 105 -3.97 18.05 6.82
C ALA A 105 -5.22 18.34 7.67
N VAL A 106 -6.41 18.15 7.08
CA VAL A 106 -7.70 18.29 7.80
C VAL A 106 -7.84 17.21 8.89
N ASN A 107 -7.49 15.95 8.58
CA ASN A 107 -7.53 14.88 9.57
C ASN A 107 -6.54 15.11 10.73
N ASP A 108 -5.36 15.67 10.46
CA ASP A 108 -4.38 15.99 11.48
C ASP A 108 -4.81 17.14 12.39
N ASP A 109 -5.45 18.16 11.84
CA ASP A 109 -5.99 19.28 12.62
C ASP A 109 -7.12 18.82 13.55
N HIS A 110 -8.08 18.05 13.02
CA HIS A 110 -9.14 17.44 13.82
C HIS A 110 -8.59 16.56 14.95
N ARG A 111 -7.56 15.76 14.68
CA ARG A 111 -6.92 14.91 15.70
C ARG A 111 -6.24 15.74 16.80
N LYS A 112 -5.56 16.84 16.44
CA LYS A 112 -4.94 17.75 17.42
C LYS A 112 -5.97 18.50 18.24
N GLY A 113 -7.10 18.90 17.63
CA GLY A 113 -8.22 19.53 18.33
C GLY A 113 -8.97 18.58 19.27
N ALA A 114 -9.04 17.29 18.94
CA ALA A 114 -9.68 16.25 19.75
C ALA A 114 -8.78 15.62 20.83
N ALA A 115 -7.46 15.87 20.79
CA ALA A 115 -6.55 15.36 21.79
C ALA A 115 -6.87 15.98 23.17
N PRO A 116 -7.09 15.19 24.24
CA PRO A 116 -7.27 15.73 25.57
C PRO A 116 -6.03 16.56 25.91
N LYS A 117 -6.19 17.85 26.20
CA LYS A 117 -5.09 18.64 26.75
C LYS A 117 -4.69 18.00 28.08
N MET A 118 -3.64 17.18 28.08
CA MET A 118 -2.98 16.78 29.31
C MET A 118 -2.51 18.06 29.98
N LYS A 119 -3.26 18.49 30.99
CA LYS A 119 -2.87 19.60 31.86
C LYS A 119 -1.60 19.15 32.57
N MET A 120 -0.45 19.59 32.08
CA MET A 120 0.79 19.48 32.82
C MET A 120 0.73 20.53 33.94
N GLY A 121 0.07 20.18 35.04
CA GLY A 121 -0.24 21.06 36.16
C GLY A 121 0.31 20.52 37.47
N ASN A 122 1.37 21.16 37.96
CA ASN A 122 1.74 21.29 39.37
C ASN A 122 1.90 20.02 40.22
N GLU A 123 3.01 19.27 40.05
CA GLU A 123 3.56 18.43 41.13
C GLU A 123 4.93 18.92 41.64
N ALA A 124 5.53 19.93 40.99
CA ALA A 124 6.85 20.44 41.37
C ALA A 124 6.86 21.46 42.54
N LYS A 125 5.72 21.74 43.19
CA LYS A 125 5.63 22.75 44.26
C LYS A 125 5.43 22.23 45.69
N GLU A 126 5.16 20.94 45.90
CA GLU A 126 4.91 20.42 47.26
C GLU A 126 6.16 19.93 48.01
N SER A 127 7.26 19.61 47.30
CA SER A 127 8.51 19.17 47.94
C SER A 127 9.32 20.30 48.62
N LYS A 128 8.99 21.59 48.40
CA LYS A 128 9.66 22.73 49.06
C LYS A 128 8.98 23.24 50.33
N LYS A 129 7.99 22.51 50.87
CA LYS A 129 7.27 22.87 52.12
C LYS A 129 7.47 21.82 53.22
N CYS A 130 8.70 21.35 53.39
CA CYS A 130 9.14 20.72 54.64
C CYS A 130 10.50 21.36 55.00
N LYS A 131 10.42 22.42 55.79
CA LYS A 131 11.53 23.06 56.49
C LYS A 131 11.07 23.22 57.93
#